data_AF-A0A835HAR3-F1
#
_entry.id   AF-A0A835HAR3-F1
#
_cell.length_a   1.000
_cell.length_b   1.000
_cell.length_c   1.000
_cell.angle_alpha   90.00
_cell.angle_beta   90.00
_cell.angle_gamma   90.00
#
_symmetry.space_group_name_H-M   'P 1'
#
loop_
_entity.id
_entity.type
_entity.pdbx_description
1 polymer ?
#
loop_
_entity_poly.entity_id
_entity_poly.type
_entity_poly.pdbx_seq_one_letter_code
_entity_poly.pdbx_strand_id
1 'polypeptide(L)'
;MKRNQEPLEKDVFAMFSPSWFSTYERTYLWIAGFKPGIPFKLVNKYIADLSEEQLQRMNTFRAEMGTRERKLTNELAQVQESVASSYLVGLGRRQVEEREERRQADEAVSEMKEMMVTLVQSADLLRMTIVRGIVEILRPVQCVKFLATAAQLHLRIRMIGLEKDASRNRGSRT
;
A
#
# COMPACT_ATOMS: atom_id res chain seq x y z
N MET A 1 -25.50 -4.45 -2.61
CA MET A 1 -24.28 -3.62 -2.76
C MET A 1 -23.09 -4.51 -3.19
N LYS A 2 -23.06 -5.02 -4.43
CA LYS A 2 -22.01 -5.95 -4.93
C LYS A 2 -21.29 -5.46 -6.21
N ARG A 3 -21.31 -4.16 -6.52
CA ARG A 3 -21.02 -3.70 -7.90
C ARG A 3 -19.56 -3.25 -8.19
N ASN A 4 -18.65 -3.23 -7.21
CA ASN A 4 -17.32 -2.62 -7.43
C ASN A 4 -16.11 -3.53 -7.14
N GLN A 5 -16.27 -4.85 -6.92
CA GLN A 5 -15.14 -5.75 -6.60
C GLN A 5 -14.51 -6.45 -7.83
N GLU A 6 -15.16 -6.46 -8.99
CA GLU A 6 -14.69 -7.19 -10.20
C GLU A 6 -13.28 -6.82 -10.73
N PRO A 7 -12.72 -5.60 -10.55
CA PRO A 7 -11.36 -5.30 -11.03
C PRO A 7 -10.25 -5.89 -10.15
N LEU A 8 -10.47 -5.98 -8.83
CA LEU A 8 -9.47 -6.48 -7.85
C LEU A 8 -9.26 -7.98 -7.98
N GLU A 9 -10.32 -8.72 -8.35
CA GLU A 9 -10.27 -10.16 -8.57
C GLU A 9 -9.51 -10.54 -9.85
N LYS A 10 -9.40 -9.65 -10.84
CA LYS A 10 -8.74 -10.00 -12.11
C LYS A 10 -7.22 -10.07 -11.98
N ASP A 11 -6.58 -9.14 -11.27
CA ASP A 11 -5.14 -9.24 -10.95
C ASP A 11 -4.73 -8.38 -9.76
N VAL A 12 -4.80 -8.95 -8.55
CA VAL A 12 -4.33 -8.27 -7.33
C VAL A 12 -2.83 -7.99 -7.37
N PHE A 13 -2.05 -8.80 -8.08
CA PHE A 13 -0.60 -8.64 -8.14
C PHE A 13 -0.21 -7.40 -8.94
N ALA A 14 -1.00 -7.04 -9.96
CA ALA A 14 -0.83 -5.77 -10.69
C ALA A 14 -0.90 -4.54 -9.78
N MET A 15 -1.60 -4.61 -8.64
CA MET A 15 -1.69 -3.51 -7.67
C MET A 15 -0.40 -3.29 -6.87
N PHE A 16 0.46 -4.31 -6.76
CA PHE A 16 1.77 -4.21 -6.10
C PHE A 16 2.86 -3.71 -7.05
N SER A 17 2.61 -3.70 -8.35
CA SER A 17 3.52 -3.16 -9.37
C SER A 17 2.75 -2.49 -10.51
N PRO A 18 2.02 -1.40 -10.22
CA PRO A 18 1.19 -0.75 -11.21
C PRO A 18 2.04 -0.17 -12.36
N SER A 19 1.64 -0.47 -13.59
CA SER A 19 2.30 0.02 -14.81
C SER A 19 2.16 1.53 -15.00
N TRP A 20 1.11 2.12 -14.42
CA TRP A 20 0.87 3.56 -14.47
C TRP A 20 1.71 4.35 -13.46
N PHE A 21 2.51 3.72 -12.60
CA PHE A 21 3.47 4.40 -11.72
C PHE A 21 4.86 4.44 -12.35
N SER A 22 5.61 5.50 -12.10
CA SER A 22 7.05 5.54 -12.36
C SER A 22 7.81 4.59 -11.44
N THR A 23 9.07 4.27 -11.77
CA THR A 23 9.91 3.46 -10.86
C THR A 23 10.09 4.11 -9.50
N TYR A 24 10.13 5.44 -9.45
CA TYR A 24 10.26 6.20 -8.21
C TYR A 24 8.96 6.17 -7.38
N GLU A 25 7.79 6.28 -7.99
CA GLU A 25 6.52 6.19 -7.26
C GLU A 25 6.33 4.81 -6.63
N ARG A 26 6.77 3.75 -7.31
CA ARG A 26 6.71 2.38 -6.79
C ARG A 26 7.48 2.21 -5.48
N THR A 27 8.52 3.00 -5.20
CA THR A 27 9.25 2.90 -3.92
C THR A 27 8.45 3.43 -2.72
N TYR A 28 7.36 4.16 -2.97
CA TYR A 28 6.45 4.65 -1.92
C TYR A 28 5.22 3.76 -1.73
N LEU A 29 5.09 2.70 -2.53
CA LEU A 29 4.04 1.71 -2.35
C LEU A 29 4.30 0.89 -1.08
N TRP A 30 3.33 0.94 -0.21
CA TRP A 30 2.99 -0.13 0.72
C TRP A 30 1.87 -0.97 0.07
N ILE A 31 1.11 -1.75 0.84
CA ILE A 31 0.01 -2.63 0.37
C ILE A 31 -0.93 -1.90 -0.61
N ALA A 32 -0.65 -2.06 -1.91
CA ALA A 32 -1.31 -1.43 -3.06
C ALA A 32 -1.50 0.11 -2.99
N GLY A 33 -0.76 0.82 -2.14
CA GLY A 33 -0.99 2.26 -1.93
C GLY A 33 0.00 2.90 -0.97
N PHE A 34 -0.24 4.14 -0.55
CA PHE A 34 0.69 4.84 0.35
C PHE A 34 0.69 4.26 1.77
N LYS A 35 1.80 4.42 2.50
CA LYS A 35 1.89 3.98 3.90
C LYS A 35 0.95 4.82 4.80
N PRO A 36 0.03 4.21 5.58
CA PRO A 36 -0.99 4.93 6.36
C PRO A 36 -0.45 5.95 7.37
N GLY A 37 0.79 5.80 7.85
CA GLY A 37 1.47 6.79 8.66
C GLY A 37 1.80 8.14 7.98
N ILE A 38 1.78 8.23 6.64
CA ILE A 38 2.16 9.46 5.90
C ILE A 38 1.23 10.64 6.20
N PRO A 39 -0.11 10.52 6.14
CA PRO A 39 -1.03 11.59 6.53
C PRO A 39 -0.72 12.24 7.88
N PHE A 40 -0.40 11.46 8.93
CA PHE A 40 -0.02 11.99 10.23
C PHE A 40 1.27 12.83 10.18
N LYS A 41 2.26 12.40 9.39
CA LYS A 41 3.50 13.17 9.17
C LYS A 41 3.22 14.49 8.45
N LEU A 42 2.28 14.49 7.50
CA LEU A 42 1.86 15.71 6.80
C LEU A 42 1.20 16.69 7.76
N VAL A 43 0.27 16.22 8.60
CA VAL A 43 -0.37 17.06 9.62
C VAL A 43 0.67 17.67 10.55
N ASN A 44 1.53 16.84 11.15
CA ASN A 44 2.53 17.30 12.12
C ASN A 44 3.56 18.29 11.54
N LYS A 45 3.85 18.19 10.23
CA LYS A 45 4.87 19.03 9.59
C LYS A 45 4.31 20.33 9.02
N TYR A 46 3.09 20.32 8.50
CA TYR A 46 2.57 21.41 7.69
C TYR A 46 1.35 22.13 8.29
N ILE A 47 0.77 21.60 9.38
CA ILE A 47 -0.30 22.26 10.12
C ILE A 47 0.27 22.77 11.44
N ALA A 48 0.68 24.04 11.46
CA ALA A 48 1.33 24.65 12.61
C ALA A 48 0.34 25.12 13.70
N ASP A 49 -0.94 25.29 13.35
CA ASP A 49 -1.96 25.91 14.20
C ASP A 49 -2.89 24.90 14.89
N LEU A 50 -2.37 23.72 15.28
CA LEU A 50 -3.13 22.72 16.06
C LEU A 50 -3.30 23.17 17.51
N SER A 51 -4.51 23.06 18.05
CA SER A 51 -4.72 23.23 19.49
C SER A 51 -4.17 22.03 20.27
N GLU A 52 -3.95 22.21 21.58
CA GLU A 52 -3.49 21.12 22.46
C GLU A 52 -4.47 19.93 22.44
N GLU A 53 -5.78 20.20 22.45
CA GLU A 53 -6.81 19.16 22.34
C GLU A 53 -6.72 18.41 21.00
N GLN A 54 -6.53 19.13 19.89
CA GLN A 54 -6.35 18.51 18.56
C GLN A 54 -5.09 17.64 18.54
N LEU A 55 -3.99 18.11 19.13
CA LEU A 55 -2.73 17.38 19.21
C LEU A 55 -2.88 16.09 20.02
N GLN A 56 -3.52 16.15 21.19
CA GLN A 56 -3.79 14.99 22.02
C GLN A 56 -4.66 13.95 21.29
N ARG A 57 -5.78 14.41 20.68
CA ARG A 57 -6.66 13.54 19.88
C ARG A 57 -5.92 12.91 18.70
N MET A 58 -5.09 13.68 18.01
CA MET A 58 -4.27 13.21 16.89
C MET A 58 -3.25 12.15 17.32
N ASN A 59 -2.60 12.33 18.47
CA ASN A 59 -1.61 11.39 18.98
C ASN A 59 -2.24 10.06 19.40
N THR A 60 -3.38 10.09 20.11
CA THR A 60 -4.15 8.89 20.45
C THR A 60 -4.60 8.17 19.19
N PHE A 61 -5.18 8.90 18.24
CA PHE A 61 -5.64 8.34 16.97
C PHE A 61 -4.47 7.71 16.18
N ARG A 62 -3.32 8.39 16.11
CA ARG A 62 -2.11 7.86 15.46
C ARG A 62 -1.60 6.58 16.10
N ALA A 63 -1.59 6.50 17.43
CA ALA A 63 -1.13 5.31 18.15
C ALA A 63 -2.02 4.10 17.84
N GLU A 64 -3.34 4.30 17.84
CA GLU A 64 -4.33 3.27 17.53
C GLU A 64 -4.19 2.78 16.08
N MET A 65 -4.13 3.71 15.11
CA MET A 65 -3.97 3.36 13.70
C MET A 65 -2.62 2.70 13.41
N GLY A 66 -1.56 3.10 14.13
CA GLY A 66 -0.24 2.50 14.01
C GLY A 66 -0.22 1.02 14.40
N THR A 67 -1.04 0.60 15.36
CA THR A 67 -1.18 -0.83 15.70
C THR A 67 -1.86 -1.61 14.58
N ARG A 68 -2.89 -1.05 13.95
CA ARG A 68 -3.56 -1.68 12.79
C ARG A 68 -2.64 -1.76 11.57
N GLU A 69 -1.88 -0.71 11.31
CA GLU A 69 -0.88 -0.69 10.23
C GLU A 69 0.20 -1.77 10.43
N ARG A 70 0.70 -1.93 11.66
CA ARG A 70 1.65 -3.01 12.00
C ARG A 70 1.03 -4.39 11.80
N LYS A 71 -0.22 -4.58 12.22
CA LYS A 71 -0.93 -5.85 12.05
C LYS A 71 -0.98 -6.27 10.57
N LEU A 72 -1.43 -5.35 9.68
CA LEU A 72 -1.48 -5.63 8.23
C LEU A 72 -0.09 -5.90 7.62
N THR A 73 0.95 -5.22 8.13
CA THR A 73 2.32 -5.47 7.68
C THR A 73 2.80 -6.87 8.08
N ASN A 74 2.45 -7.33 9.28
CA ASN A 74 2.79 -8.67 9.75
C ASN A 74 2.00 -9.75 9.00
N GLU A 75 0.71 -9.52 8.73
CA GLU A 75 -0.12 -10.44 7.93
C GLU A 75 0.44 -10.59 6.51
N LEU A 76 0.86 -9.49 5.85
CA LEU A 76 1.55 -9.57 4.56
C LEU A 76 2.82 -10.42 4.63
N ALA A 77 3.64 -10.25 5.67
CA ALA A 77 4.86 -11.02 5.85
C ALA A 77 4.58 -12.53 6.00
N GLN A 78 3.57 -12.90 6.79
CA GLN A 78 3.15 -14.30 6.98
C GLN A 78 2.67 -14.93 5.66
N VAL A 79 1.87 -14.19 4.89
CA VAL A 79 1.38 -14.62 3.58
C VAL A 79 2.56 -14.88 2.63
N GLN A 80 3.56 -13.98 2.60
CA GLN A 80 4.77 -14.15 1.79
C GLN A 80 5.65 -15.32 2.26
N GLU A 81 5.79 -15.52 3.58
CA GLU A 81 6.57 -16.62 4.16
C GLU A 81 5.97 -18.00 3.87
N SER A 82 4.65 -18.13 4.00
CA SER A 82 3.93 -19.38 3.69
C SER A 82 4.17 -19.84 2.26
N VAL A 83 4.04 -18.92 1.30
CA VAL A 83 4.25 -19.21 -0.11
C VAL A 83 5.71 -19.51 -0.43
N ALA A 84 6.65 -18.73 0.11
CA ALA A 84 8.08 -18.99 -0.07
C ALA A 84 8.46 -20.39 0.46
N SER A 85 7.91 -20.79 1.61
CA SER A 85 8.14 -22.11 2.21
C SER A 85 7.64 -23.24 1.31
N SER A 86 6.45 -23.09 0.71
CA SER A 86 5.88 -24.06 -0.23
C SER A 86 6.77 -24.26 -1.47
N TYR A 87 7.26 -23.17 -2.08
CA TYR A 87 8.18 -23.22 -3.22
C TYR A 87 9.51 -23.91 -2.87
N LEU A 88 10.10 -23.59 -1.70
CA LEU A 88 11.38 -24.20 -1.28
C LEU A 88 11.25 -25.72 -1.03
N VAL A 89 10.12 -26.17 -0.48
CA VAL A 89 9.86 -27.61 -0.29
C VAL A 89 9.71 -28.34 -1.63
N GLY A 90 9.07 -27.70 -2.62
CA GLY A 90 8.95 -28.24 -3.99
C GLY A 90 10.30 -28.46 -4.67
N LEU A 91 11.24 -27.51 -4.53
CA LEU A 91 12.59 -27.60 -5.13
C LEU A 91 13.44 -28.76 -4.57
N GLY A 92 13.12 -29.27 -3.38
CA GLY A 92 13.81 -30.41 -2.75
C GLY A 92 13.37 -31.78 -3.27
N ARG A 93 12.17 -31.87 -3.89
CA ARG A 93 11.60 -33.13 -4.38
C ARG A 93 11.98 -33.36 -5.84
N ARG A 94 13.19 -33.86 -6.08
CA ARG A 94 13.60 -34.35 -7.41
C ARG A 94 12.97 -35.71 -7.70
N GLN A 95 11.65 -35.74 -7.94
CA GLN A 95 10.88 -36.80 -8.62
C GLN A 95 9.40 -36.70 -8.20
N VAL A 96 8.67 -35.76 -8.79
CA VAL A 96 7.20 -35.80 -8.86
C VAL A 96 6.81 -35.44 -10.29
N GLU A 97 5.74 -36.02 -10.79
CA GLU A 97 5.20 -35.71 -12.11
C GLU A 97 4.96 -34.21 -12.25
N GLU A 98 5.59 -33.59 -13.24
CA GLU A 98 5.57 -32.14 -13.53
C GLU A 98 4.15 -31.54 -13.59
N ARG A 99 3.13 -32.36 -13.81
CA ARG A 99 1.71 -31.95 -13.83
C ARG A 99 1.10 -31.77 -12.44
N GLU A 100 1.46 -32.60 -11.47
CA GLU A 100 0.91 -32.54 -10.12
C GLU A 100 1.56 -31.40 -9.32
N GLU A 101 2.86 -31.17 -9.52
CA GLU A 101 3.57 -30.01 -8.96
C GLU A 101 3.00 -28.68 -9.49
N ARG A 102 2.70 -28.59 -10.79
CA ARG A 102 2.07 -27.41 -11.39
C ARG A 102 0.68 -27.14 -10.81
N ARG A 103 -0.15 -28.17 -10.61
CA ARG A 103 -1.48 -28.02 -9.99
C ARG A 103 -1.39 -27.51 -8.56
N GLN A 104 -0.50 -28.08 -7.75
CA GLN A 104 -0.28 -27.64 -6.37
C GLN A 104 0.23 -26.19 -6.30
N ALA A 105 1.12 -25.81 -7.22
CA ALA A 105 1.60 -24.44 -7.33
C ALA A 105 0.47 -23.47 -7.73
N ASP A 106 -0.37 -23.85 -8.71
CA ASP A 106 -1.50 -23.03 -9.16
C ASP A 106 -2.55 -22.86 -8.03
N GLU A 107 -2.84 -23.91 -7.27
CA GLU A 107 -3.72 -23.84 -6.10
C GLU A 107 -3.17 -22.91 -5.01
N ALA A 108 -1.89 -23.04 -4.67
CA ALA A 108 -1.23 -22.18 -3.69
C ALA A 108 -1.21 -20.70 -4.13
N VAL A 109 -1.02 -20.44 -5.43
CA VAL A 109 -1.10 -19.08 -6.01
C VAL A 109 -2.52 -18.54 -5.96
N SER A 110 -3.53 -19.38 -6.17
CA SER A 110 -4.94 -18.98 -6.06
C SER A 110 -5.30 -18.59 -4.61
N GLU A 111 -4.90 -19.40 -3.63
CA GLU A 111 -5.11 -19.08 -2.20
C GLU A 111 -4.39 -17.78 -1.79
N MET A 112 -3.14 -17.63 -2.23
CA MET A 112 -2.36 -16.40 -2.06
C MET A 112 -3.08 -15.18 -2.65
N LYS A 113 -3.66 -15.32 -3.85
CA LYS A 113 -4.41 -14.24 -4.49
C LYS A 113 -5.59 -13.79 -3.63
N GLU A 114 -6.37 -14.71 -3.06
CA GLU A 114 -7.50 -14.39 -2.18
C GLU A 114 -7.06 -13.65 -0.90
N MET A 115 -5.98 -14.11 -0.26
CA MET A 115 -5.41 -13.45 0.91
C MET A 115 -4.91 -12.03 0.57
N MET A 116 -4.26 -11.88 -0.58
CA MET A 116 -3.77 -10.59 -1.06
C MET A 116 -4.90 -9.60 -1.36
N VAL A 117 -6.01 -10.07 -1.94
CA VAL A 117 -7.20 -9.23 -2.16
C VAL A 117 -7.72 -8.70 -0.82
N THR A 118 -7.80 -9.56 0.19
CA THR A 118 -8.26 -9.19 1.54
C THR A 118 -7.31 -8.17 2.20
N LEU A 119 -6.00 -8.35 2.05
CA LEU A 119 -4.99 -7.41 2.54
C LEU A 119 -5.12 -6.03 1.88
N VAL A 120 -5.28 -5.98 0.56
CA VAL A 120 -5.46 -4.73 -0.19
C VAL A 120 -6.72 -3.99 0.26
N GLN A 121 -7.85 -4.70 0.38
CA GLN A 121 -9.10 -4.11 0.87
C GLN A 121 -8.98 -3.57 2.30
N SER A 122 -8.31 -4.31 3.18
CA SER A 122 -8.09 -3.90 4.57
C SER A 122 -7.15 -2.69 4.67
N ALA A 123 -6.12 -2.63 3.82
CA ALA A 123 -5.22 -1.50 3.70
C ALA A 123 -5.93 -0.25 3.16
N ASP A 124 -6.79 -0.40 2.14
CA ASP A 124 -7.65 0.67 1.62
C ASP A 124 -8.56 1.23 2.71
N LEU A 125 -9.23 0.36 3.46
CA LEU A 125 -10.11 0.75 4.56
C LEU A 125 -9.35 1.50 5.66
N LEU A 126 -8.15 1.05 6.03
CA LEU A 126 -7.31 1.73 7.02
C LEU A 126 -6.94 3.14 6.55
N ARG A 127 -6.51 3.29 5.28
CA ARG A 127 -6.19 4.60 4.70
C ARG A 127 -7.39 5.54 4.72
N MET A 128 -8.57 5.07 4.33
CA MET A 128 -9.81 5.87 4.36
C MET A 128 -10.19 6.27 5.79
N THR A 129 -10.06 5.34 6.74
CA THR A 129 -10.35 5.61 8.16
C THR A 129 -9.43 6.70 8.72
N ILE A 130 -8.14 6.65 8.39
CA ILE A 130 -7.15 7.66 8.82
C ILE A 130 -7.48 9.03 8.23
N VAL A 131 -7.69 9.13 6.92
CA VAL A 131 -7.95 10.42 6.27
C VAL A 131 -9.24 11.03 6.84
N ARG A 132 -10.29 10.22 7.00
CA ARG A 132 -11.55 10.66 7.62
C ARG A 132 -11.33 11.15 9.06
N GLY A 133 -10.68 10.35 9.90
CA GLY A 133 -10.45 10.72 11.31
C GLY A 133 -9.58 11.96 11.47
N ILE A 134 -8.59 12.16 10.59
CA ILE A 134 -7.80 13.40 10.55
C ILE A 134 -8.71 14.60 10.24
N VAL A 135 -9.53 14.49 9.20
CA VAL A 135 -10.44 15.58 8.79
C VAL A 135 -11.50 15.89 9.85
N GLU A 136 -11.92 14.91 10.65
CA GLU A 136 -12.85 15.09 11.78
C GLU A 136 -12.20 15.77 13.01
N ILE A 137 -10.87 15.67 13.16
CA ILE A 137 -10.14 16.36 14.24
C ILE A 137 -9.79 17.80 13.84
N LEU A 138 -9.52 18.03 12.57
CA LEU A 138 -9.10 19.32 12.04
C LEU A 138 -10.29 20.27 11.80
N ARG A 139 -10.03 21.58 11.91
CA ARG A 139 -10.97 22.63 11.49
C ARG A 139 -10.92 22.79 9.96
N PRO A 140 -11.96 23.33 9.31
CA PRO A 140 -12.03 23.40 7.84
C PRO A 140 -10.79 23.99 7.16
N VAL A 141 -10.24 25.09 7.70
CA VAL A 141 -9.03 25.73 7.14
C VAL A 141 -7.79 24.82 7.25
N GLN A 142 -7.65 24.07 8.36
CA GLN A 142 -6.57 23.10 8.55
C GLN A 142 -6.75 21.91 7.59
N CYS A 143 -7.97 21.43 7.38
CA CYS A 143 -8.28 20.37 6.41
C CYS A 143 -7.85 20.76 5.00
N VAL A 144 -8.17 21.98 4.56
CA VAL A 144 -7.76 22.48 3.23
C VAL A 144 -6.24 22.51 3.11
N LYS A 145 -5.52 23.04 4.11
CA LYS A 145 -4.04 23.04 4.14
C LYS A 145 -3.47 21.61 4.07
N PHE A 146 -4.05 20.68 4.83
CA PHE A 146 -3.63 19.28 4.87
C PHE A 146 -3.80 18.61 3.49
N LEU A 147 -4.98 18.73 2.88
CA LEU A 147 -5.27 18.15 1.57
C LEU A 147 -4.42 18.78 0.47
N ALA A 148 -4.21 20.10 0.51
CA ALA A 148 -3.33 20.79 -0.43
C ALA A 148 -1.89 20.28 -0.32
N THR A 149 -1.39 20.09 0.90
CA THR A 149 -0.04 19.54 1.13
C THR A 149 0.07 18.11 0.64
N ALA A 150 -0.96 17.27 0.86
CA ALA A 150 -1.00 15.90 0.36
C ALA A 150 -0.98 15.85 -1.17
N ALA A 151 -1.76 16.71 -1.83
CA ALA A 151 -1.78 16.84 -3.28
C ALA A 151 -0.42 17.31 -3.84
N GLN A 152 0.19 18.32 -3.21
CA GLN A 152 1.53 18.80 -3.58
C GLN A 152 2.58 17.69 -3.47
N LEU A 153 2.58 16.91 -2.38
CA LEU A 153 3.48 15.78 -2.23
C LEU A 153 3.28 14.76 -3.36
N HIS A 154 2.02 14.40 -3.65
CA HIS A 154 1.71 13.44 -4.71
C HIS A 154 2.20 13.93 -6.08
N LEU A 155 1.91 15.18 -6.44
CA LEU A 155 2.38 15.79 -7.69
C LEU A 155 3.90 15.82 -7.77
N ARG A 156 4.60 16.16 -6.68
CA ARG A 156 6.06 16.24 -6.68
C ARG A 156 6.72 14.87 -6.86
N ILE A 157 6.19 13.83 -6.19
CA ILE A 157 6.65 12.44 -6.39
C ILE A 157 6.44 12.03 -7.85
N ARG A 158 5.27 12.33 -8.43
CA ARG A 158 4.96 12.02 -9.84
C ARG A 158 5.94 12.68 -10.80
N MET A 159 6.14 14.00 -10.67
CA MET A 159 7.03 14.77 -11.54
C MET A 159 8.46 14.21 -11.52
N ILE A 160 9.03 14.05 -10.32
CA ILE A 160 10.39 13.51 -10.15
C ILE A 160 10.51 12.11 -10.75
N GLY A 161 9.48 11.28 -10.57
CA GLY A 161 9.46 9.93 -11.10
C GLY A 161 9.49 9.88 -12.63
N LEU A 162 8.67 10.70 -13.30
CA LEU A 162 8.65 10.81 -14.75
C LEU A 162 9.96 11.35 -15.32
N GLU A 163 10.56 12.36 -14.68
CA GLU A 163 11.86 12.92 -15.08
C GLU A 163 12.99 11.88 -15.01
N LYS A 164 13.02 11.08 -13.93
CA LYS A 164 14.00 10.01 -13.74
C LYS A 164 13.86 8.90 -14.77
N ASP A 165 12.63 8.43 -15.00
CA ASP A 165 12.38 7.37 -15.98
C ASP A 165 12.71 7.83 -17.41
N ALA A 166 12.37 9.08 -17.78
CA ALA A 166 12.74 9.65 -19.08
C ALA A 166 14.26 9.74 -19.28
N SER A 167 14.99 10.11 -18.22
CA SER A 167 16.45 10.20 -18.26
C SER A 167 17.12 8.83 -18.37
N ARG A 168 16.61 7.82 -17.67
CA ARG A 168 17.09 6.43 -17.78
C ARG A 168 16.89 5.87 -19.19
N ASN A 169 15.74 6.14 -19.81
CA ASN A 169 15.44 5.66 -21.16
C ASN A 169 16.30 6.32 -22.24
N ARG A 170 16.77 7.56 -22.02
CA ARG A 170 17.70 8.23 -22.93
C ARG A 170 19.11 7.63 -22.86
N GLY A 171 19.63 7.36 -21.66
CA GLY A 171 20.96 6.76 -21.48
C GLY A 171 21.07 5.29 -21.88
N SER A 172 19.95 4.57 -21.99
CA SER A 172 19.94 3.16 -22.45
C SER A 172 19.86 3.01 -23.98
N ARG A 173 19.75 4.11 -24.73
CA ARG A 173 19.62 4.14 -26.20
C ARG A 173 20.89 4.65 -26.92
N THR A 174 21.92 5.00 -26.17
CA THR A 174 23.24 5.46 -26.63
C THR A 174 24.27 4.44 -26.23
#